data_AF-D7CVZ0-F1
#
_entry.id   AF-D7CVZ0-F1
#
_cell.length_a   1.000
_cell.length_b   1.000
_cell.length_c   1.000
_cell.angle_alpha   90.00
_cell.angle_beta   90.00
_cell.angle_gamma   90.00
#
_symmetry.space_group_name_H-M   'P 1'
#
loop_
_entity.id
_entity.type
_entity.pdbx_description
1 polymer ?
#
loop_
_entity_poly.entity_id
_entity_poly.type
_entity_poly.pdbx_seq_one_letter_code
_entity_poly.pdbx_strand_id
1 'polypeptide(L)'
;MSTLHAPTQQVARVAWRALALYLVITFAWSWTLGALLIASARGALALPMALHYLSAYGPAVAAVTVTVAVGGRRDLKALGQRIVKADVGARLWLLTLGTPLALGGLAVAVYAALHGLEGAFSRFGDLEYLGRVGVPAALAVWLATYGFGEEIGWRGFAFHHLQRLGWVRAAVLVGVVWGLWHLPYFLYKPTFVALGPLGFVGFLASITLGSVLLGWFYRQSGGSILIVALWHGLFDFVSASPVAAGPGNAVISAAVIVWVLVIVRRARRAESASGAGEPN
;
A
#
# COMPACT_ATOMS: atom_id res chain seq x y z
N MET A 1 10.70 42.53 33.33
CA MET A 1 10.83 41.89 32.01
C MET A 1 10.90 40.38 32.23
N SER A 2 9.77 39.69 32.05
CA SER A 2 9.66 38.24 32.28
C SER A 2 9.95 37.50 30.97
N THR A 3 11.07 36.78 30.92
CA THR A 3 11.45 35.94 29.79
C THR A 3 10.69 34.62 29.87
N LEU A 4 9.53 34.58 29.20
CA LEU A 4 8.80 33.35 28.95
C LEU A 4 9.70 32.37 28.18
N HIS A 5 10.18 31.34 28.89
CA HIS A 5 10.81 30.18 28.27
C HIS A 5 9.79 29.50 27.35
N ALA A 6 10.05 29.53 26.04
CA ALA A 6 9.33 28.72 25.09
C ALA A 6 9.51 27.23 25.48
N PRO A 7 8.44 26.43 25.59
CA PRO A 7 8.59 25.02 25.91
C PRO A 7 9.35 24.34 24.77
N THR A 8 10.53 23.80 25.09
CA THR A 8 11.26 22.85 24.25
C THR A 8 10.30 21.76 23.79
N GLN A 9 9.97 21.76 22.48
CA GLN A 9 9.19 20.71 21.83
C GLN A 9 9.96 19.40 22.00
N GLN A 10 9.58 18.61 23.00
CA GLN A 10 10.14 17.29 23.25
C GLN A 10 9.82 16.43 22.02
N VAL A 11 10.83 16.12 21.20
CA VAL A 11 10.66 15.32 19.98
C VAL A 11 10.05 13.98 20.38
N ALA A 12 8.77 13.77 20.04
CA ALA A 12 8.05 12.56 20.40
C ALA A 12 8.79 11.33 19.84
N ARG A 13 9.12 10.36 20.70
CA ARG A 13 9.91 9.17 20.35
C ARG A 13 9.11 8.18 19.49
N VAL A 14 9.81 7.34 18.71
CA VAL A 14 9.19 6.23 17.98
C VAL A 14 8.66 5.17 18.96
N ALA A 15 7.42 4.73 18.75
CA ALA A 15 6.75 3.73 19.59
C ALA A 15 7.16 2.29 19.20
N TRP A 16 8.41 1.91 19.43
CA TRP A 16 8.97 0.62 18.99
C TRP A 16 8.21 -0.60 19.52
N ARG A 17 7.75 -0.58 20.77
CA ARG A 17 6.95 -1.68 21.35
C ARG A 17 5.62 -1.87 20.61
N ALA A 18 4.92 -0.78 20.33
CA ALA A 18 3.67 -0.82 19.60
C ALA A 18 3.87 -1.30 18.15
N LEU A 19 4.95 -0.87 17.49
CA LEU A 19 5.33 -1.35 16.16
C LEU A 19 5.66 -2.85 16.16
N ALA A 20 6.39 -3.35 17.15
CA ALA A 20 6.69 -4.78 17.25
C ALA A 20 5.41 -5.62 17.42
N LEU A 21 4.52 -5.22 18.33
CA LEU A 21 3.22 -5.89 18.52
C LEU A 21 2.38 -5.86 17.24
N TYR A 22 2.33 -4.71 16.57
CA TYR A 22 1.65 -4.55 15.29
C TYR A 22 2.17 -5.54 14.25
N LEU A 23 3.50 -5.65 14.10
CA LEU A 23 4.09 -6.57 13.12
C LEU A 23 3.81 -8.03 13.49
N VAL A 24 3.92 -8.41 14.76
CA VAL A 24 3.61 -9.78 15.21
C VAL A 24 2.17 -10.14 14.86
N ILE A 25 1.18 -9.29 15.17
CA ILE A 25 -0.23 -9.56 14.87
C ILE A 25 -0.48 -9.57 13.37
N THR A 26 0.11 -8.62 12.62
CA THR A 26 -0.01 -8.52 11.16
C THR A 26 0.45 -9.80 10.47
N PHE A 27 1.65 -10.26 10.82
CA PHE A 27 2.23 -11.47 10.25
C PHE A 27 1.50 -12.72 10.75
N ALA A 28 1.18 -12.82 12.04
CA ALA A 28 0.45 -13.97 12.57
C ALA A 28 -0.90 -14.16 11.87
N TRP A 29 -1.68 -13.10 11.68
CA TRP A 29 -2.96 -13.16 10.96
C TRP A 29 -2.78 -13.64 9.51
N SER A 30 -1.98 -12.89 8.74
CA SER A 30 -1.90 -13.11 7.30
C SER A 30 -1.12 -14.37 6.94
N TRP A 31 -0.06 -14.70 7.68
CA TRP A 31 0.72 -15.92 7.42
C TRP A 31 0.02 -17.17 7.91
N THR A 32 -0.84 -17.11 8.92
CA THR A 32 -1.69 -18.26 9.28
C THR A 32 -2.66 -18.57 8.13
N LEU A 33 -3.36 -17.56 7.61
CA LEU A 33 -4.22 -17.72 6.43
C LEU A 33 -3.40 -18.17 5.21
N GLY A 34 -2.21 -17.61 5.01
CA GLY A 34 -1.29 -18.03 3.96
C GLY A 34 -0.88 -19.50 4.08
N ALA A 35 -0.53 -19.97 5.28
CA ALA A 35 -0.18 -21.38 5.53
C ALA A 35 -1.34 -22.32 5.24
N LEU A 36 -2.57 -21.95 5.64
CA LEU A 36 -3.78 -22.69 5.32
C LEU A 36 -4.04 -22.75 3.80
N LEU A 37 -3.84 -21.65 3.10
CA LEU A 37 -3.97 -21.57 1.64
C LEU A 37 -2.89 -22.37 0.90
N ILE A 38 -1.65 -22.40 1.42
CA ILE A 38 -0.58 -23.26 0.91
C ILE A 38 -0.94 -24.73 1.08
N ALA A 39 -1.42 -25.12 2.26
CA ALA A 39 -1.86 -26.49 2.51
C ALA A 39 -3.03 -26.88 1.59
N SER A 40 -3.97 -25.96 1.35
CA SER A 40 -5.07 -26.17 0.40
C SER A 40 -4.59 -26.32 -1.04
N ALA A 41 -3.70 -25.44 -1.50
CA ALA A 41 -3.13 -25.49 -2.85
C ALA A 41 -2.28 -26.75 -3.11
N ARG A 42 -1.77 -27.39 -2.05
CA ARG A 42 -1.04 -28.67 -2.12
C ARG A 42 -1.92 -29.90 -1.92
N GLY A 43 -3.24 -29.72 -1.81
CA GLY A 43 -4.20 -30.81 -1.63
C GLY A 43 -4.24 -31.41 -0.22
N ALA A 44 -3.58 -30.80 0.77
CA ALA A 44 -3.61 -31.27 2.16
C ALA A 44 -4.86 -30.80 2.92
N LEU A 45 -5.48 -29.70 2.47
CA LEU A 45 -6.75 -29.18 2.97
C LEU A 45 -7.69 -28.87 1.79
N ALA A 46 -8.98 -28.66 2.08
CA ALA A 46 -9.98 -28.24 1.10
C ALA A 46 -10.61 -26.91 1.52
N LEU A 47 -9.83 -25.82 1.45
CA LEU A 47 -10.28 -24.48 1.80
C LEU A 47 -10.51 -23.62 0.55
N PRO A 48 -11.49 -22.70 0.58
CA PRO A 48 -11.72 -21.80 -0.55
C PRO A 48 -10.55 -20.81 -0.70
N MET A 49 -9.94 -20.78 -1.89
CA MET A 49 -8.80 -19.88 -2.17
C MET A 49 -9.16 -18.39 -2.06
N ALA A 50 -10.45 -18.05 -2.10
CA ALA A 50 -10.97 -16.71 -1.83
C ALA A 50 -10.62 -16.18 -0.43
N LEU A 51 -10.23 -17.04 0.53
CA LEU A 51 -9.66 -16.59 1.83
C LEU A 51 -8.37 -15.76 1.66
N HIS A 52 -7.75 -15.76 0.49
CA HIS A 52 -6.68 -14.84 0.14
C HIS A 52 -7.07 -13.37 0.35
N TYR A 53 -8.31 -12.98 0.01
CA TYR A 53 -8.77 -11.61 0.23
C TYR A 53 -8.88 -11.28 1.72
N LEU A 54 -9.11 -12.29 2.58
CA LEU A 54 -9.13 -12.12 4.03
C LEU A 54 -7.73 -11.95 4.63
N SER A 55 -6.69 -12.53 4.01
CA SER A 55 -5.31 -12.38 4.50
C SER A 55 -4.84 -10.93 4.43
N ALA A 56 -5.36 -10.14 3.48
CA ALA A 56 -5.06 -8.71 3.32
C ALA A 56 -5.45 -7.83 4.52
N TYR A 57 -6.35 -8.28 5.39
CA TYR A 57 -6.79 -7.50 6.56
C TYR A 57 -5.85 -7.55 7.77
N GLY A 58 -4.79 -8.37 7.75
CA GLY A 58 -3.85 -8.50 8.87
C GLY A 58 -3.29 -7.16 9.37
N PRO A 59 -2.81 -6.26 8.49
CA PRO A 59 -2.37 -4.92 8.85
C PRO A 59 -3.46 -4.07 9.53
N ALA A 60 -4.68 -4.01 8.98
CA ALA A 60 -5.78 -3.26 9.59
C ALA A 60 -6.18 -3.82 10.96
N VAL A 61 -6.32 -5.14 11.08
CA VAL A 61 -6.63 -5.82 12.34
C VAL A 61 -5.58 -5.47 13.39
N ALA A 62 -4.30 -5.62 13.07
CA ALA A 62 -3.21 -5.29 13.96
C ALA A 62 -3.21 -3.82 14.38
N ALA A 63 -3.43 -2.90 13.44
CA ALA A 63 -3.48 -1.47 13.73
C ALA A 63 -4.58 -1.13 14.71
N VAL A 64 -5.80 -1.64 14.49
CA VAL A 64 -6.94 -1.39 15.39
C VAL A 64 -6.68 -2.01 16.76
N THR A 65 -6.27 -3.28 16.81
CA THR A 65 -5.99 -3.99 18.08
C THR A 65 -4.94 -3.27 18.91
N VAL A 66 -3.80 -2.92 18.31
CA VAL A 66 -2.71 -2.24 19.05
C VAL A 66 -3.10 -0.81 19.43
N THR A 67 -3.81 -0.09 18.57
CA THR A 67 -4.30 1.27 18.89
C THR A 67 -5.22 1.25 20.09
N VAL A 68 -6.17 0.31 20.14
CA VAL A 68 -7.08 0.16 21.28
C VAL A 68 -6.34 -0.26 22.55
N ALA A 69 -5.43 -1.24 22.45
CA ALA A 69 -4.72 -1.78 23.60
C ALA A 69 -3.73 -0.78 24.23
N VAL A 70 -3.09 0.07 23.42
CA VAL A 70 -2.04 0.99 23.90
C VAL A 70 -2.58 2.41 24.12
N GLY A 71 -3.39 2.92 23.20
CA GLY A 71 -3.85 4.31 23.19
C GLY A 71 -5.33 4.52 23.57
N GLY A 72 -6.10 3.43 23.68
CA GLY A 72 -7.51 3.46 24.06
C GLY A 72 -8.43 4.18 23.06
N ARG A 73 -9.59 4.63 23.54
CA ARG A 73 -10.66 5.21 22.71
C ARG A 73 -10.25 6.50 21.98
N ARG A 74 -9.40 7.32 22.59
CA ARG A 74 -8.97 8.60 22.00
C ARG A 74 -8.16 8.36 20.73
N ASP A 75 -7.21 7.44 20.80
CA ASP A 75 -6.32 7.15 19.68
C ASP A 75 -7.06 6.34 18.60
N LEU A 76 -8.03 5.50 18.98
CA LEU A 76 -8.96 4.87 18.02
C LEU A 76 -9.77 5.91 17.24
N LYS A 77 -10.31 6.92 17.93
CA LYS A 77 -11.02 8.03 17.27
C LYS A 77 -10.10 8.78 16.30
N ALA A 78 -8.86 9.05 16.70
CA ALA A 78 -7.87 9.70 15.85
C ALA A 78 -7.53 8.86 14.60
N LEU A 79 -7.41 7.53 14.74
CA LEU A 79 -7.25 6.62 13.60
C LEU A 79 -8.47 6.70 12.67
N GLY A 80 -9.68 6.60 13.21
CA GLY A 80 -10.93 6.72 12.44
C GLY A 80 -11.03 8.03 11.67
N GLN A 81 -10.64 9.15 12.29
CA GLN A 81 -10.61 10.46 11.62
C GLN A 81 -9.65 10.47 10.43
N ARG A 82 -8.48 9.80 10.51
CA ARG A 82 -7.55 9.67 9.38
C ARG A 82 -8.09 8.74 8.28
N ILE A 83 -8.89 7.73 8.63
CA ILE A 83 -9.54 6.81 7.68
C ILE A 83 -10.51 7.56 6.76
N VAL A 84 -11.25 8.54 7.30
CA VAL A 84 -12.28 9.28 6.54
C VAL A 84 -11.85 10.68 6.13
N LYS A 85 -10.57 11.04 6.30
CA LYS A 85 -10.05 12.38 6.05
C LYS A 85 -10.10 12.73 4.54
N ALA A 86 -11.04 13.58 4.14
CA ALA A 86 -11.27 13.97 2.74
C ALA A 86 -10.85 15.42 2.41
N ASP A 87 -10.55 16.23 3.41
CA ASP A 87 -10.17 17.64 3.33
C ASP A 87 -8.69 17.82 2.91
N VAL A 88 -8.37 17.36 1.69
CA VAL A 88 -6.98 17.27 1.19
C VAL A 88 -6.69 18.16 -0.03
N GLY A 89 -7.70 18.92 -0.49
CA GLY A 89 -7.61 19.78 -1.67
C GLY A 89 -7.77 19.02 -3.01
N ALA A 90 -8.31 19.73 -4.01
CA ALA A 90 -8.71 19.14 -5.30
C ALA A 90 -7.53 18.50 -6.08
N ARG A 91 -6.33 19.08 -5.97
CA ARG A 91 -5.14 18.53 -6.62
C ARG A 91 -4.82 17.10 -6.17
N LEU A 92 -4.95 16.82 -4.86
CA LEU A 92 -4.68 15.47 -4.36
C LEU A 92 -5.77 14.50 -4.76
N TRP A 93 -7.02 14.91 -4.80
CA TRP A 93 -8.10 14.10 -5.35
C TRP A 93 -7.87 13.75 -6.83
N LEU A 94 -7.48 14.73 -7.64
CA LEU A 94 -7.15 14.52 -9.05
C LEU A 94 -5.98 13.54 -9.21
N LEU A 95 -4.92 13.66 -8.40
CA LEU A 95 -3.80 12.71 -8.45
C LEU A 95 -4.22 11.32 -7.97
N THR A 96 -5.03 11.24 -6.92
CA THR A 96 -5.49 9.98 -6.30
C THR A 96 -6.32 9.15 -7.26
N LEU A 97 -7.29 9.77 -7.93
CA LEU A 97 -8.21 9.09 -8.84
C LEU A 97 -7.69 9.06 -10.27
N GLY A 98 -7.12 10.18 -10.73
CA GLY A 98 -6.70 10.33 -12.13
C GLY A 98 -5.49 9.50 -12.49
N THR A 99 -4.51 9.31 -11.59
CA THR A 99 -3.28 8.59 -11.96
C THR A 99 -3.49 7.08 -12.12
N PRO A 100 -4.19 6.34 -11.24
CA PRO A 100 -4.50 4.94 -11.51
C PRO A 100 -5.36 4.76 -12.77
N LEU A 101 -6.34 5.64 -13.01
CA LEU A 101 -7.17 5.60 -14.21
C LEU A 101 -6.36 5.85 -15.49
N ALA A 102 -5.41 6.78 -15.48
CA ALA A 102 -4.51 7.01 -16.60
C ALA A 102 -3.60 5.79 -16.86
N LEU A 103 -3.08 5.16 -15.80
CA LEU A 103 -2.34 3.91 -15.90
C LEU A 103 -3.21 2.77 -16.45
N GLY A 104 -4.50 2.74 -16.10
CA GLY A 104 -5.46 1.79 -16.66
C GLY A 104 -5.74 2.03 -18.12
N GLY A 105 -5.87 3.29 -18.54
CA GLY A 105 -5.93 3.66 -19.95
C GLY A 105 -4.70 3.21 -20.73
N LEU A 106 -3.50 3.35 -20.14
CA LEU A 106 -2.26 2.85 -20.72
C LEU A 106 -2.25 1.32 -20.84
N ALA A 107 -2.73 0.60 -19.82
CA ALA A 107 -2.89 -0.85 -19.86
C ALA A 107 -3.84 -1.29 -20.99
N VAL A 108 -4.99 -0.60 -21.12
CA VAL A 108 -5.96 -0.84 -22.20
C VAL A 108 -5.35 -0.57 -23.56
N ALA A 109 -4.58 0.50 -23.72
CA ALA A 109 -3.92 0.81 -24.99
C ALA A 109 -2.91 -0.27 -25.38
N VAL A 110 -2.09 -0.74 -24.44
CA VAL A 110 -1.14 -1.85 -24.66
C VAL A 110 -1.89 -3.15 -24.99
N TYR A 111 -2.94 -3.48 -24.23
CA TYR A 111 -3.77 -4.65 -24.50
C TYR A 111 -4.40 -4.59 -25.90
N ALA A 112 -4.97 -3.44 -26.26
CA ALA A 112 -5.64 -3.24 -27.54
C ALA A 112 -4.67 -3.34 -28.73
N ALA A 113 -3.42 -2.89 -28.57
CA ALA A 113 -2.40 -3.02 -29.59
C ALA A 113 -2.00 -4.50 -29.85
N LEU A 114 -2.13 -5.37 -28.85
CA LEU A 114 -1.73 -6.78 -28.94
C LEU A 114 -2.91 -7.72 -29.29
N HIS A 115 -4.10 -7.41 -28.81
CA HIS A 115 -5.26 -8.33 -28.84
C HIS A 115 -6.54 -7.69 -29.40
N GLY A 116 -6.52 -6.40 -29.75
CA GLY A 116 -7.71 -5.62 -30.07
C GLY A 116 -8.45 -5.10 -28.84
N LEU A 117 -9.34 -4.12 -29.03
CA LEU A 117 -10.07 -3.45 -27.94
C LEU A 117 -11.24 -4.29 -27.40
N GLU A 118 -11.69 -5.29 -28.15
CA GLU A 118 -12.87 -6.09 -27.82
C GLU A 118 -12.70 -6.80 -26.46
N GLY A 119 -13.71 -6.65 -25.60
CA GLY A 119 -13.75 -7.30 -24.29
C GLY A 119 -12.78 -6.74 -23.24
N ALA A 120 -11.87 -5.82 -23.58
CA ALA A 120 -10.86 -5.29 -22.67
C ALA A 120 -11.47 -4.75 -21.35
N PHE A 121 -12.50 -3.92 -21.44
CA PHE A 121 -13.13 -3.31 -20.26
C PHE A 121 -13.80 -4.34 -19.33
N SER A 122 -14.38 -5.41 -19.90
CA SER A 122 -15.05 -6.45 -19.12
C SER A 122 -14.08 -7.25 -18.25
N ARG A 123 -12.80 -7.35 -18.65
CA ARG A 123 -11.77 -8.10 -17.94
C ARG A 123 -11.36 -7.45 -16.62
N PHE A 124 -11.61 -6.15 -16.43
CA PHE A 124 -11.42 -5.52 -15.12
C PHE A 124 -12.37 -6.07 -14.06
N GLY A 125 -13.46 -6.75 -14.46
CA GLY A 125 -14.38 -7.42 -13.54
C GLY A 125 -13.95 -8.83 -13.12
N ASP A 126 -12.78 -9.30 -13.56
CA ASP A 126 -12.29 -10.65 -13.31
C ASP A 126 -11.32 -10.65 -12.12
N LEU A 127 -11.57 -11.55 -11.17
CA LEU A 127 -10.75 -11.75 -9.97
C LEU A 127 -10.26 -13.20 -9.91
N GLU A 128 -8.99 -13.41 -9.57
CA GLU A 128 -8.32 -14.72 -9.65
C GLU A 128 -9.04 -15.85 -8.89
N TYR A 129 -9.64 -15.57 -7.73
CA TYR A 129 -10.35 -16.59 -6.93
C TYR A 129 -11.86 -16.39 -6.82
N LEU A 130 -12.42 -15.36 -7.45
CA LEU A 130 -13.86 -15.09 -7.45
C LEU A 130 -14.46 -15.12 -8.87
N GLY A 131 -13.64 -15.28 -9.90
CA GLY A 131 -14.08 -15.30 -11.29
C GLY A 131 -14.58 -13.93 -11.76
N ARG A 132 -15.54 -13.94 -12.68
CA ARG A 132 -16.11 -12.73 -13.28
C ARG A 132 -17.21 -12.16 -12.40
N VAL A 133 -16.86 -11.25 -11.51
CA VAL A 133 -17.80 -10.60 -10.57
C VAL A 133 -18.35 -9.27 -11.11
N GLY A 134 -17.76 -8.77 -12.19
CA GLY A 134 -18.10 -7.48 -12.79
C GLY A 134 -17.30 -6.32 -12.19
N VAL A 135 -17.16 -5.26 -12.97
CA VAL A 135 -16.29 -4.11 -12.67
C VAL A 135 -16.58 -3.48 -11.29
N PRO A 136 -17.84 -3.19 -10.91
CA PRO A 136 -18.10 -2.55 -9.62
C PRO A 136 -17.75 -3.44 -8.42
N ALA A 137 -18.06 -4.73 -8.50
CA ALA A 137 -17.77 -5.67 -7.44
C ALA A 137 -16.26 -5.93 -7.30
N ALA A 138 -15.55 -6.07 -8.43
CA ALA A 138 -14.09 -6.20 -8.42
C ALA A 138 -13.43 -4.96 -7.78
N LEU A 139 -13.84 -3.76 -8.19
CA LEU A 139 -13.34 -2.52 -7.60
C LEU A 139 -13.60 -2.44 -6.09
N ALA A 140 -14.80 -2.82 -5.64
CA ALA A 140 -15.14 -2.84 -4.22
C ALA A 140 -14.24 -3.82 -3.44
N VAL A 141 -13.97 -5.01 -3.98
CA VAL A 141 -13.05 -5.99 -3.36
C VAL A 141 -11.64 -5.40 -3.23
N TRP A 142 -11.08 -4.83 -4.30
CA TRP A 142 -9.74 -4.24 -4.26
C TRP A 142 -9.64 -3.07 -3.27
N LEU A 143 -10.63 -2.19 -3.24
CA LEU A 143 -10.69 -1.08 -2.28
C LEU A 143 -10.82 -1.57 -0.84
N ALA A 144 -11.67 -2.57 -0.58
CA ALA A 144 -11.92 -3.04 0.78
C ALA A 144 -10.73 -3.82 1.36
N THR A 145 -10.05 -4.60 0.52
CA THR A 145 -8.99 -5.55 0.94
C THR A 145 -7.62 -4.88 0.86
N TYR A 146 -7.06 -4.70 -0.33
CA TYR A 146 -5.72 -4.15 -0.53
C TYR A 146 -5.66 -2.64 -0.33
N GLY A 147 -6.74 -1.91 -0.62
CA GLY A 147 -6.89 -0.50 -0.25
C GLY A 147 -6.93 -0.31 1.26
N PHE A 148 -8.11 -0.42 1.87
CA PHE A 148 -8.29 -0.13 3.29
C PHE A 148 -7.71 -1.21 4.21
N GLY A 149 -7.90 -2.49 3.90
CA GLY A 149 -7.43 -3.60 4.74
C GLY A 149 -5.92 -3.59 4.97
N GLU A 150 -5.14 -3.10 4.00
CA GLU A 150 -3.70 -2.92 4.16
C GLU A 150 -3.30 -1.52 4.64
N GLU A 151 -3.83 -0.45 4.02
CA GLU A 151 -3.32 0.92 4.25
C GLU A 151 -3.69 1.50 5.62
N ILE A 152 -4.75 1.00 6.26
CA ILE A 152 -5.01 1.30 7.68
C ILE A 152 -3.81 0.88 8.55
N GLY A 153 -3.17 -0.25 8.22
CA GLY A 153 -1.99 -0.73 8.90
C GLY A 153 -0.70 -0.08 8.41
N TRP A 154 -0.36 -0.25 7.14
CA TRP A 154 0.96 0.16 6.64
C TRP A 154 1.19 1.66 6.72
N ARG A 155 0.21 2.48 6.28
CA ARG A 155 0.34 3.94 6.27
C ARG A 155 -0.29 4.55 7.52
N GLY A 156 -1.46 4.06 7.90
CA GLY A 156 -2.22 4.53 9.05
C GLY A 156 -1.59 4.21 10.41
N PHE A 157 -0.77 3.16 10.51
CA PHE A 157 -0.08 2.76 11.73
C PHE A 157 1.44 2.74 11.58
N ALA A 158 2.02 1.84 10.78
CA ALA A 158 3.46 1.61 10.75
C ALA A 158 4.25 2.86 10.29
N PHE A 159 3.94 3.36 9.09
CA PHE A 159 4.55 4.57 8.53
C PHE A 159 4.26 5.79 9.41
N HIS A 160 3.02 5.94 9.91
CA HIS A 160 2.63 7.03 10.79
C HIS A 160 3.54 7.16 12.03
N HIS A 161 3.98 6.02 12.58
CA HIS A 161 4.92 5.99 13.69
C HIS A 161 6.37 6.19 13.25
N LEU A 162 6.80 5.49 12.19
CA LEU A 162 8.19 5.45 11.71
C LEU A 162 8.66 6.72 11.01
N GLN A 163 7.77 7.51 10.40
CA GLN A 163 8.15 8.71 9.63
C GLN A 163 8.93 9.77 10.42
N ARG A 164 8.93 9.67 11.76
CA ARG A 164 9.78 10.46 12.68
C ARG A 164 11.28 10.23 12.47
N LEU A 165 11.68 9.11 11.86
CA LEU A 165 13.06 8.79 11.49
C LEU A 165 13.50 9.42 10.16
N GLY A 166 12.64 10.24 9.55
CA GLY A 166 12.74 10.66 8.16
C GLY A 166 11.79 9.84 7.28
N TRP A 167 10.98 10.54 6.48
CA TRP A 167 9.86 9.91 5.79
C TRP A 167 10.29 8.93 4.69
N VAL A 168 11.36 9.20 3.94
CA VAL A 168 11.86 8.27 2.91
C VAL A 168 12.35 6.98 3.57
N ARG A 169 13.15 7.10 4.63
CA ARG A 169 13.64 5.96 5.41
C ARG A 169 12.48 5.13 5.96
N ALA A 170 11.48 5.78 6.54
CA ALA A 170 10.30 5.10 7.05
C ALA A 170 9.52 4.38 5.95
N ALA A 171 9.32 5.01 4.79
CA ALA A 171 8.63 4.39 3.67
C ALA A 171 9.38 3.18 3.12
N VAL A 172 10.72 3.24 3.03
CA VAL A 172 11.57 2.11 2.63
C VAL A 172 11.47 0.97 3.64
N LEU A 173 11.59 1.25 4.93
CA LEU A 173 11.46 0.22 5.98
C LEU A 173 10.09 -0.46 5.94
N VAL A 174 9.01 0.33 5.84
CA VAL A 174 7.65 -0.20 5.69
C VAL A 174 7.54 -1.02 4.41
N GLY A 175 8.11 -0.55 3.30
CA GLY A 175 8.06 -1.23 2.01
C GLY A 175 8.75 -2.59 2.02
N VAL A 176 9.92 -2.70 2.65
CA VAL A 176 10.63 -3.98 2.80
C VAL A 176 9.81 -4.95 3.65
N VAL A 177 9.30 -4.51 4.81
CA VAL A 177 8.51 -5.35 5.71
C VAL A 177 7.19 -5.79 5.03
N TRP A 178 6.56 -4.88 4.31
CA TRP A 178 5.35 -5.15 3.54
C TRP A 178 5.60 -6.12 2.38
N GLY A 179 6.74 -6.00 1.68
CA GLY A 179 7.14 -6.97 0.66
C GLY A 179 7.40 -8.37 1.24
N LEU A 180 8.07 -8.45 2.40
CA LEU A 180 8.27 -9.72 3.11
C LEU A 180 6.95 -10.35 3.58
N TRP A 181 5.97 -9.54 3.95
CA TRP A 181 4.64 -10.02 4.34
C TRP A 181 3.94 -10.84 3.23
N HIS A 182 4.26 -10.58 1.95
CA HIS A 182 3.72 -11.32 0.80
C HIS A 182 4.35 -12.70 0.58
N LEU A 183 5.37 -13.10 1.35
CA LEU A 183 6.11 -14.33 1.10
C LEU A 183 5.23 -15.59 0.93
N PRO A 184 4.16 -15.81 1.73
CA PRO A 184 3.27 -16.96 1.51
C PRO A 184 2.63 -16.99 0.12
N TYR A 185 2.38 -15.83 -0.51
CA TYR A 185 1.69 -15.77 -1.81
C TYR A 185 2.55 -16.41 -2.92
N PHE A 186 3.87 -16.32 -2.81
CA PHE A 186 4.83 -16.97 -3.71
C PHE A 186 4.85 -18.51 -3.60
N LEU A 187 4.06 -19.09 -2.67
CA LEU A 187 3.99 -20.53 -2.45
C LEU A 187 2.64 -21.14 -2.87
N TYR A 188 1.62 -20.34 -3.18
CA TYR A 188 0.30 -20.86 -3.57
C TYR A 188 -0.42 -20.07 -4.66
N LYS A 189 -0.13 -18.77 -4.85
CA LYS A 189 -0.85 -17.93 -5.80
C LYS A 189 -0.25 -18.05 -7.20
N PRO A 190 -0.96 -18.57 -8.21
CA PRO A 190 -0.43 -18.83 -9.54
C PRO A 190 0.42 -17.69 -10.13
N THR A 191 -0.08 -16.44 -10.07
CA THR A 191 0.66 -15.30 -10.64
C THR A 191 1.95 -14.98 -9.90
N PHE A 192 2.03 -15.27 -8.60
CA PHE A 192 3.22 -15.03 -7.77
C PHE A 192 4.20 -16.20 -7.88
N VAL A 193 3.70 -17.43 -7.90
CA VAL A 193 4.50 -18.65 -8.13
C VAL A 193 5.23 -18.56 -9.48
N ALA A 194 4.55 -18.07 -10.53
CA ALA A 194 5.13 -17.90 -11.86
C ALA A 194 6.32 -16.92 -11.91
N LEU A 195 6.42 -15.97 -10.97
CA LEU A 195 7.54 -15.04 -10.88
C LEU A 195 8.82 -15.70 -10.33
N GLY A 196 8.67 -16.76 -9.53
CA GLY A 196 9.77 -17.49 -8.92
C GLY A 196 10.65 -16.64 -7.96
N PRO A 197 11.78 -17.20 -7.47
CA PRO A 197 12.63 -16.53 -6.49
C PRO A 197 13.27 -15.22 -6.98
N LEU A 198 13.67 -15.14 -8.25
CA LEU A 198 14.20 -13.89 -8.81
C LEU A 198 13.10 -12.84 -8.97
N GLY A 199 11.90 -13.26 -9.37
CA GLY A 199 10.76 -12.36 -9.43
C GLY A 199 10.32 -11.86 -8.05
N PHE A 200 10.55 -12.61 -6.96
CA PHE A 200 10.39 -12.11 -5.60
C PHE A 200 11.30 -10.92 -5.30
N VAL A 201 12.55 -10.94 -5.75
CA VAL A 201 13.47 -9.80 -5.58
C VAL A 201 12.98 -8.57 -6.34
N GLY A 202 12.54 -8.76 -7.59
CA GLY A 202 11.94 -7.69 -8.40
C GLY A 202 10.66 -7.13 -7.76
N PHE A 203 9.80 -8.01 -7.24
CA PHE A 203 8.60 -7.65 -6.50
C PHE A 203 8.93 -6.85 -5.24
N LEU A 204 9.90 -7.30 -4.44
CA LEU A 204 10.34 -6.61 -3.22
C LEU A 204 10.87 -5.20 -3.53
N ALA A 205 11.62 -5.04 -4.62
CA ALA A 205 12.05 -3.73 -5.07
C ALA A 205 10.86 -2.85 -5.51
N SER A 206 9.95 -3.40 -6.30
CA SER A 206 8.75 -2.69 -6.79
C SER A 206 7.85 -2.22 -5.64
N ILE A 207 7.50 -3.10 -4.71
CA ILE A 207 6.63 -2.78 -3.58
C ILE A 207 7.31 -1.80 -2.62
N THR A 208 8.63 -1.86 -2.47
CA THR A 208 9.38 -0.87 -1.68
C THR A 208 9.30 0.52 -2.30
N LEU A 209 9.41 0.63 -3.62
CA LEU A 209 9.23 1.90 -4.33
C LEU A 209 7.77 2.38 -4.27
N GLY A 210 6.79 1.48 -4.43
CA GLY A 210 5.38 1.77 -4.21
C GLY A 210 5.10 2.28 -2.80
N SER A 211 5.78 1.74 -1.79
CA SER A 211 5.72 2.23 -0.41
C SER A 211 6.19 3.68 -0.26
N VAL A 212 7.25 4.07 -0.98
CA VAL A 212 7.69 5.46 -1.04
C VAL A 212 6.62 6.37 -1.67
N LEU A 213 5.96 5.95 -2.75
CA LEU A 213 4.88 6.72 -3.36
C LEU A 213 3.69 6.90 -2.42
N LEU A 214 3.25 5.83 -1.77
CA LEU A 214 2.13 5.88 -0.83
C LEU A 214 2.47 6.66 0.45
N GLY A 215 3.71 6.56 0.93
CA GLY A 215 4.23 7.42 2.00
C GLY A 215 4.23 8.91 1.61
N TRP A 216 4.50 9.22 0.34
CA TRP A 216 4.37 10.58 -0.20
C TRP A 216 2.92 11.05 -0.21
N PHE A 217 1.97 10.25 -0.73
CA PHE A 217 0.54 10.60 -0.68
C PHE A 217 0.03 10.82 0.75
N TYR A 218 0.43 9.95 1.69
CA TYR A 218 0.08 10.09 3.10
C TYR A 218 0.58 11.42 3.68
N ARG A 219 1.81 11.83 3.35
CA ARG A 219 2.37 13.10 3.83
C ARG A 219 1.70 14.31 3.19
N GLN A 220 1.51 14.30 1.87
CA GLN A 220 0.90 15.43 1.17
C GLN A 220 -0.55 15.68 1.59
N SER A 221 -1.28 14.62 1.94
CA SER A 221 -2.65 14.71 2.44
C SER A 221 -2.76 15.06 3.92
N GLY A 222 -1.64 15.31 4.61
CA GLY A 222 -1.63 15.54 6.05
C GLY A 222 -2.15 14.34 6.85
N GLY A 223 -1.80 13.13 6.42
CA GLY A 223 -2.11 11.87 7.10
C GLY A 223 -3.45 11.23 6.74
N SER A 224 -3.99 11.47 5.54
CA SER A 224 -5.22 10.82 5.09
C SER A 224 -4.95 9.38 4.66
N ILE A 225 -5.60 8.42 5.32
CA ILE A 225 -5.60 7.02 4.91
C ILE A 225 -6.56 6.83 3.73
N LEU A 226 -7.64 7.61 3.64
CA LEU A 226 -8.59 7.58 2.52
C LEU A 226 -7.88 7.74 1.18
N ILE A 227 -7.04 8.77 1.06
CA ILE A 227 -6.32 9.07 -0.18
C ILE A 227 -5.38 7.93 -0.56
N VAL A 228 -4.67 7.37 0.41
CA VAL A 228 -3.73 6.29 0.15
C VAL A 228 -4.47 5.00 -0.23
N ALA A 229 -5.50 4.63 0.52
CA ALA A 229 -6.31 3.43 0.28
C ALA A 229 -7.01 3.47 -1.08
N LEU A 230 -7.54 4.63 -1.47
CA LEU A 230 -8.16 4.80 -2.79
C LEU A 230 -7.14 4.67 -3.91
N TRP A 231 -5.98 5.35 -3.81
CA TRP A 231 -4.96 5.21 -4.84
C TRP A 231 -4.46 3.76 -4.93
N HIS A 232 -4.18 3.13 -3.80
CA HIS A 232 -3.66 1.76 -3.73
C HIS A 232 -4.65 0.76 -4.32
N GLY A 233 -5.90 0.76 -3.85
CA GLY A 233 -6.91 -0.17 -4.36
C GLY A 233 -7.26 0.06 -5.83
N LEU A 234 -7.26 1.31 -6.32
CA LEU A 234 -7.43 1.60 -7.74
C LEU A 234 -6.23 1.14 -8.57
N PHE A 235 -5.01 1.33 -8.06
CA PHE A 235 -3.79 0.88 -8.72
C PHE A 235 -3.78 -0.64 -8.84
N ASP A 236 -4.15 -1.37 -7.79
CA ASP A 236 -4.23 -2.84 -7.83
C ASP A 236 -5.36 -3.32 -8.73
N PHE A 237 -6.54 -2.70 -8.66
CA PHE A 237 -7.66 -2.98 -9.57
C PHE A 237 -7.25 -2.90 -11.04
N VAL A 238 -6.41 -1.92 -11.39
CA VAL A 238 -5.87 -1.78 -12.75
C VAL A 238 -4.74 -2.76 -13.03
N SER A 239 -3.71 -2.78 -12.18
CA SER A 239 -2.44 -3.44 -12.46
C SER A 239 -2.48 -4.96 -12.31
N ALA A 240 -3.38 -5.48 -11.46
CA ALA A 240 -3.62 -6.91 -11.28
C ALA A 240 -4.72 -7.46 -12.19
N SER A 241 -5.35 -6.62 -13.02
CA SER A 241 -6.36 -7.06 -13.99
C SER A 241 -5.72 -7.92 -15.10
N PRO A 242 -6.48 -8.85 -15.71
CA PRO A 242 -6.03 -9.56 -16.91
C PRO A 242 -5.67 -8.63 -18.08
N VAL A 243 -6.21 -7.40 -18.12
CA VAL A 243 -5.88 -6.39 -19.15
C VAL A 243 -4.44 -5.93 -19.03
N ALA A 244 -3.95 -5.74 -17.81
CA ALA A 244 -2.59 -5.31 -17.56
C ALA A 244 -1.58 -6.47 -17.63
N ALA A 245 -2.01 -7.73 -17.70
CA ALA A 245 -1.10 -8.87 -17.66
C ALA A 245 0.02 -8.78 -18.72
N GLY A 246 1.25 -9.12 -18.32
CA GLY A 246 2.42 -9.07 -19.19
C GLY A 246 2.91 -7.64 -19.47
N PRO A 247 3.03 -7.21 -20.75
CA PRO A 247 3.63 -5.91 -21.09
C PRO A 247 2.96 -4.69 -20.45
N GLY A 248 1.64 -4.72 -20.25
CA GLY A 248 0.90 -3.62 -19.64
C GLY A 248 1.38 -3.30 -18.23
N ASN A 249 1.53 -4.34 -17.39
CA ASN A 249 1.97 -4.23 -16.01
C ASN A 249 3.43 -3.75 -15.94
N ALA A 250 4.29 -4.21 -16.85
CA ALA A 250 5.66 -3.73 -16.94
C ALA A 250 5.73 -2.22 -17.24
N VAL A 251 4.93 -1.74 -18.20
CA VAL A 251 4.84 -0.32 -18.56
C VAL A 251 4.31 0.53 -17.39
N ILE A 252 3.23 0.07 -16.74
CA ILE A 252 2.65 0.73 -15.57
C ILE A 252 3.68 0.82 -14.43
N SER A 253 4.36 -0.29 -14.14
CA SER A 253 5.38 -0.37 -13.10
C SER A 253 6.53 0.59 -13.39
N ALA A 254 7.00 0.64 -14.64
CA ALA A 254 8.05 1.57 -15.04
C ALA A 254 7.63 3.04 -14.84
N ALA A 255 6.40 3.41 -15.21
CA ALA A 255 5.87 4.75 -14.99
C ALA A 255 5.84 5.14 -13.50
N VAL A 256 5.39 4.22 -12.64
CA VAL A 256 5.39 4.42 -11.18
C VAL A 256 6.81 4.56 -10.63
N ILE A 257 7.75 3.73 -11.07
CA ILE A 257 9.16 3.80 -10.65
C ILE A 257 9.76 5.16 -11.03
N VAL A 258 9.55 5.63 -12.26
CA VAL A 258 10.01 6.95 -12.69
C VAL A 258 9.43 8.06 -11.81
N TRP A 259 8.14 7.99 -11.49
CA TRP A 259 7.50 8.95 -10.61
C TRP A 259 8.12 8.96 -9.21
N VAL A 260 8.36 7.79 -8.60
CA VAL A 260 9.03 7.66 -7.31
C VAL A 260 10.42 8.29 -7.35
N LEU A 261 11.21 8.02 -8.40
CA LEU A 261 12.55 8.60 -8.56
C LEU A 261 12.49 10.14 -8.62
N VAL A 262 11.51 10.72 -9.30
CA VAL A 262 11.29 12.17 -9.34
C VAL A 262 10.94 12.71 -7.95
N ILE A 263 10.06 12.04 -7.21
CA ILE A 263 9.70 12.43 -5.83
C ILE A 263 10.93 12.43 -4.94
N VAL A 264 11.70 11.34 -4.93
CA VAL A 264 12.90 11.19 -4.09
C VAL A 264 13.96 12.23 -4.44
N ARG A 265 14.20 12.48 -5.73
CA ARG A 265 15.14 13.51 -6.19
C ARG A 265 14.73 14.91 -5.71
N ARG A 266 13.43 15.24 -5.77
CA ARG A 266 12.91 16.53 -5.28
C ARG A 266 13.05 16.67 -3.77
N ALA A 267 12.78 15.60 -3.03
CA ALA A 267 12.94 15.61 -1.57
C ALA A 267 14.40 15.85 -1.14
N ARG A 268 15.35 15.16 -1.77
CA ARG A 268 16.79 15.36 -1.50
C ARG A 268 17.24 16.79 -1.80
N ARG A 269 16.79 17.37 -2.92
CA ARG A 269 17.13 18.76 -3.28
C ARG A 269 16.61 19.77 -2.27
N ALA A 270 15.40 19.56 -1.75
CA ALA A 270 14.82 20.43 -0.72
C ALA A 270 15.64 20.36 0.59
N GLU A 271 16.05 19.16 1.01
CA GLU A 271 16.89 18.95 2.19
C GLU A 271 18.27 19.63 2.05
N SER A 272 18.92 19.49 0.88
CA SER A 272 20.20 20.16 0.60
C SER A 272 20.09 21.69 0.60
N ALA A 273 18.99 22.24 0.07
CA ALA A 273 18.76 23.68 0.04
C ALA A 273 18.51 24.26 1.44
N SER A 274 17.81 23.53 2.32
CA SER A 274 17.61 23.95 3.71
C SER A 274 18.90 23.90 4.55
N GLY A 275 19.82 22.97 4.26
CA GLY A 275 21.09 22.83 4.98
C GLY A 275 22.18 23.82 4.54
N ALA A 276 22.04 24.46 3.38
CA ALA A 276 22.99 25.44 2.87
C ALA A 276 22.71 26.90 3.33
N GLY A 277 21.64 27.11 4.11
CA GLY A 277 21.18 28.43 4.55
C GLY A 277 21.60 28.86 5.97
N GLU A 278 22.35 28.04 6.70
CA GLU A 278 22.95 28.43 7.99
C GLU A 278 24.43 28.75 7.78
N PRO A 279 24.81 30.04 7.60
CA PRO A 279 26.19 30.44 7.79
C PRO A 279 26.55 30.29 9.27
N ASN A 280 27.66 29.58 9.54
CA ASN A 280 28.38 29.62 10.83
C ASN A 280 28.81 31.05 11.18
#